data_AF-A0A920V998-F1
#
_entry.id   AF-A0A920V998-F1
#
_cell.length_a   1.000
_cell.length_b   1.000
_cell.length_c   1.000
_cell.angle_alpha   90.00
_cell.angle_beta   90.00
_cell.angle_gamma   90.00
#
_symmetry.space_group_name_H-M   'P 1'
#
loop_
_entity.id
_entity.type
_entity.pdbx_description
1 polymer ?
#
loop_
_entity_poly.entity_id
_entity_poly.type
_entity_poly.pdbx_seq_one_letter_code
_entity_poly.pdbx_strand_id
1 'polypeptide(L)'
;MEETQVIQGLKDSKLLTKKKREMLFKLIIEKSFEYSVASLDNKKIDDINILNASLEAMENSIAMLKSDFIRGYIDGPNVPKNLLGQEINYEPIIGGDKLFPCISAASIIAKVTRDKYMNELDKFTPNMVSRRTKDTQRKNIFMLFKKLDPPTSSINF
;
A
#
# COMPACT_ATOMS: atom_id res chain seq x y z
N MET A 1 9.33 -27.53 -0.32
CA MET A 1 8.01 -26.98 -0.67
C MET A 1 7.84 -25.72 0.16
N GLU A 2 8.11 -24.54 -0.38
CA GLU A 2 7.87 -23.29 0.35
C GLU A 2 6.36 -23.06 0.36
N GLU A 3 5.75 -23.23 1.54
CA GLU A 3 4.36 -22.87 1.78
C GLU A 3 4.19 -21.38 1.47
N THR A 4 3.33 -21.05 0.51
CA THR A 4 2.87 -19.68 0.33
C THR A 4 2.22 -19.24 1.64
N GLN A 5 2.85 -18.29 2.35
CA GLN A 5 2.30 -17.72 3.58
C GLN A 5 1.08 -16.84 3.23
N VAL A 6 -0.03 -17.49 2.89
CA VAL A 6 -1.28 -16.82 2.58
C VAL A 6 -1.88 -16.29 3.88
N ILE A 7 -1.91 -14.96 4.01
CA ILE A 7 -2.65 -14.29 5.08
C ILE A 7 -4.15 -14.43 4.76
N GLN A 8 -4.83 -15.33 5.46
CA GLN A 8 -6.27 -15.51 5.28
C GLN A 8 -7.03 -14.25 5.73
N GLY A 9 -8.07 -13.89 4.98
CA GLY A 9 -8.95 -12.77 5.31
C GLY A 9 -8.50 -11.40 4.78
N LEU A 10 -7.45 -11.35 3.95
CA LEU A 10 -7.18 -10.21 3.09
C LEU A 10 -8.38 -9.99 2.15
N LYS A 11 -9.15 -8.95 2.42
CA LYS A 11 -10.27 -8.44 1.60
C LYS A 11 -10.10 -6.93 1.52
N ASP A 12 -10.89 -6.26 0.66
CA ASP A 12 -10.93 -4.80 0.56
C ASP A 12 -10.91 -4.17 1.96
N SER A 13 -9.84 -3.42 2.25
CA SER A 13 -9.56 -2.84 3.56
C SER A 13 -10.70 -1.96 4.09
N LYS A 14 -11.54 -1.46 3.19
CA LYS A 14 -12.71 -0.61 3.49
C LYS A 14 -13.90 -1.40 4.01
N LEU A 15 -14.01 -2.68 3.65
CA LEU A 15 -15.06 -3.59 4.15
C LEU A 15 -14.70 -4.21 5.52
N LEU A 16 -13.45 -4.06 5.95
CA LEU A 16 -12.97 -4.56 7.23
C LEU A 16 -13.27 -3.58 8.37
N THR A 17 -13.71 -4.11 9.51
CA THR A 17 -13.84 -3.34 10.74
C THR A 17 -12.46 -2.88 11.23
N LYS A 18 -12.41 -1.78 12.00
CA LYS A 18 -11.16 -1.26 12.58
C LYS A 18 -10.36 -2.35 13.31
N LYS A 19 -11.04 -3.13 14.17
CA LYS A 19 -10.45 -4.25 14.93
C LYS A 19 -9.84 -5.33 14.02
N LYS A 20 -10.56 -5.73 12.96
CA LYS A 20 -10.04 -6.71 11.99
C LYS A 20 -8.85 -6.16 11.21
N ARG A 21 -8.89 -4.89 10.82
CA ARG A 21 -7.80 -4.23 10.09
C ARG A 21 -6.52 -4.12 10.93
N GLU A 22 -6.63 -3.80 12.21
CA GLU A 22 -5.49 -3.76 13.14
C GLU A 22 -4.91 -5.15 13.41
N MET A 23 -5.75 -6.18 13.51
CA MET A 23 -5.29 -7.57 13.63
C MET A 23 -4.53 -8.01 12.38
N LEU A 24 -5.10 -7.75 11.18
CA LEU A 24 -4.44 -8.06 9.92
C LEU A 24 -3.16 -7.25 9.73
N PHE A 25 -3.13 -5.98 10.13
CA PHE A 25 -1.91 -5.18 10.12
C PHE A 25 -0.78 -5.88 10.87
N LYS A 26 -1.01 -6.33 12.12
CA LYS A 26 0.02 -7.04 12.88
C LYS A 26 0.51 -8.30 12.16
N LEU A 27 -0.42 -9.09 11.63
CA LEU A 27 -0.11 -10.32 10.92
C LEU A 27 0.65 -10.07 9.61
N ILE A 28 0.31 -9.00 8.89
CA ILE A 28 1.02 -8.58 7.68
C ILE A 28 2.45 -8.20 8.05
N ILE A 29 2.65 -7.35 9.06
CA ILE A 29 3.99 -6.90 9.47
C ILE A 29 4.86 -8.07 9.92
N GLU A 30 4.28 -9.01 10.68
CA GLU A 30 4.98 -10.21 11.15
C GLU A 30 5.38 -11.17 10.02
N LYS A 31 4.53 -11.31 9.00
CA LYS A 31 4.75 -12.25 7.88
C LYS A 31 5.41 -11.62 6.65
N SER A 32 5.49 -10.30 6.59
CA SER A 32 6.13 -9.59 5.48
C SER A 32 7.64 -9.69 5.62
N PHE A 33 8.33 -9.92 4.50
CA PHE A 33 9.79 -9.91 4.48
C PHE A 33 10.34 -8.53 4.81
N GLU A 34 9.77 -7.50 4.18
CA GLU A 34 10.06 -6.10 4.43
C GLU A 34 8.77 -5.31 4.21
N TYR A 35 8.68 -4.13 4.79
CA TYR A 35 7.67 -3.15 4.42
C TYR A 35 8.22 -1.76 4.73
N SER A 36 7.73 -0.76 4.02
CA SER A 36 8.07 0.64 4.26
C SER A 36 6.81 1.47 4.23
N VAL A 37 6.86 2.62 4.89
CA VAL A 37 5.78 3.61 4.86
C VAL A 37 6.37 5.00 4.65
N ALA A 38 5.85 5.71 3.65
CA ALA A 38 6.13 7.12 3.42
C ALA A 38 4.83 7.93 3.45
N SER A 39 4.97 9.19 3.85
CA SER A 39 3.89 10.17 3.92
C SER A 39 4.41 11.52 3.48
N LEU A 40 3.55 12.32 2.87
CA LEU A 40 3.83 13.73 2.57
C LEU A 40 2.94 14.62 3.42
N ASP A 41 3.46 15.81 3.74
CA ASP A 41 2.69 16.83 4.45
C ASP A 41 1.62 17.47 3.55
N ASN A 42 0.71 18.22 4.17
CA ASN A 42 -0.37 18.87 3.45
C ASN A 42 0.12 20.00 2.53
N LYS A 43 1.20 20.71 2.90
CA LYS A 43 1.74 21.80 2.09
C LYS A 43 2.22 21.28 0.74
N LYS A 44 2.95 20.16 0.76
CA LYS A 44 3.40 19.45 -0.43
C LYS A 44 2.22 19.01 -1.29
N ILE A 45 1.15 18.46 -0.70
CA ILE A 45 -0.07 18.08 -1.45
C ILE A 45 -0.70 19.29 -2.14
N ASP A 46 -0.77 20.43 -1.45
CA ASP A 46 -1.31 21.66 -2.00
C ASP A 46 -0.46 22.18 -3.18
N ASP A 47 0.87 22.01 -3.11
CA ASP A 47 1.81 22.43 -4.17
C ASP A 47 1.75 21.56 -5.42
N ILE A 48 1.73 20.22 -5.27
CA ILE A 48 1.88 19.29 -6.40
C ILE A 48 0.61 18.54 -6.77
N ASN A 49 -0.51 18.80 -6.10
CA ASN A 49 -1.78 18.07 -6.14
C ASN A 49 -1.75 16.65 -5.56
N ILE A 50 -2.95 16.14 -5.23
CA ILE A 50 -3.11 14.85 -4.55
C ILE A 50 -2.60 13.65 -5.36
N LEU A 51 -2.73 13.68 -6.69
CA LEU A 51 -2.29 12.57 -7.53
C LEU A 51 -0.76 12.45 -7.52
N ASN A 52 -0.05 13.57 -7.76
CA ASN A 52 1.41 13.54 -7.76
C ASN A 52 1.96 13.31 -6.35
N ALA A 53 1.32 13.84 -5.31
CA ALA A 53 1.70 13.54 -3.94
C ALA A 53 1.57 12.05 -3.62
N SER A 54 0.50 11.38 -4.06
CA SER A 54 0.38 9.93 -3.91
C SER A 54 1.51 9.18 -4.65
N LEU A 55 1.88 9.60 -5.86
CA LEU A 55 2.97 8.99 -6.64
C LEU A 55 4.35 9.21 -6.01
N GLU A 56 4.63 10.41 -5.51
CA GLU A 56 5.88 10.72 -4.79
C GLU A 56 5.97 9.95 -3.46
N ALA A 57 4.87 9.80 -2.73
CA ALA A 57 4.84 8.96 -1.53
C ALA A 57 5.11 7.48 -1.86
N MET A 58 4.60 6.96 -2.98
CA MET A 58 4.91 5.60 -3.43
C MET A 58 6.40 5.43 -3.74
N GLU A 59 6.96 6.36 -4.52
CA GLU A 59 8.38 6.37 -4.86
C GLU A 59 9.26 6.40 -3.60
N ASN A 60 8.97 7.30 -2.66
CA ASN A 60 9.67 7.40 -1.39
C ASN A 60 9.56 6.10 -0.58
N SER A 61 8.39 5.46 -0.57
CA SER A 61 8.23 4.18 0.13
C SER A 61 9.10 3.09 -0.49
N ILE A 62 9.18 3.03 -1.82
CA ILE A 62 10.01 2.05 -2.52
C ILE A 62 11.49 2.30 -2.26
N ALA A 63 11.94 3.56 -2.29
CA ALA A 63 13.34 3.92 -2.05
C ALA A 63 13.82 3.57 -0.63
N MET A 64 12.91 3.35 0.32
CA MET A 64 13.23 2.92 1.69
C MET A 64 13.40 1.39 1.82
N LEU A 65 12.97 0.61 0.82
CA LEU A 65 13.16 -0.84 0.82
C LEU A 65 14.61 -1.17 0.52
N LYS A 66 15.19 -2.10 1.28
CA LYS A 66 16.58 -2.56 1.11
C LYS A 66 16.69 -3.86 0.35
N SER A 67 15.58 -4.58 0.25
CA SER A 67 15.52 -5.88 -0.40
C SER A 67 15.46 -5.75 -1.92
N ASP A 68 16.12 -6.68 -2.62
CA ASP A 68 16.00 -6.78 -4.06
C ASP A 68 14.65 -7.43 -4.44
N PHE A 69 13.96 -6.84 -5.40
CA PHE A 69 12.75 -7.41 -5.99
C PHE A 69 12.72 -7.15 -7.49
N ILE A 70 12.18 -8.12 -8.25
CA ILE A 70 12.17 -8.09 -9.72
C ILE A 70 10.85 -7.55 -10.29
N ARG A 71 9.81 -7.42 -9.45
CA ARG A 71 8.47 -7.00 -9.88
C ARG A 71 7.72 -6.27 -8.77
N GLY A 72 6.98 -5.23 -9.13
CA GLY A 72 6.06 -4.49 -8.28
C GLY A 72 4.66 -4.37 -8.91
N TYR A 73 3.59 -4.56 -8.14
CA TYR A 73 2.21 -4.28 -8.55
C TYR A 73 1.68 -3.03 -7.82
N ILE A 74 1.20 -2.05 -8.59
CA ILE A 74 0.71 -0.75 -8.08
C ILE A 74 -0.82 -0.72 -8.17
N ASP A 75 -1.55 -0.35 -7.11
CA ASP A 75 -2.99 -0.11 -7.26
C ASP A 75 -3.25 1.19 -8.01
N GLY A 76 -3.96 1.10 -9.12
CA GLY A 76 -4.35 2.24 -9.94
C GLY A 76 -3.70 2.23 -11.32
N PRO A 77 -3.99 3.27 -12.13
CA PRO A 77 -3.58 3.31 -13.53
C PRO A 77 -2.20 3.91 -13.75
N ASN A 78 -1.52 4.43 -12.72
CA ASN A 78 -0.30 5.20 -12.87
C ASN A 78 0.86 4.57 -12.09
N VAL A 79 2.02 4.51 -12.75
CA VAL A 79 3.31 4.21 -12.13
C VAL A 79 4.07 5.52 -11.93
N PRO A 80 4.73 5.74 -10.78
CA PRO A 80 5.61 6.88 -10.59
C PRO A 80 6.67 6.95 -11.69
N LYS A 81 6.85 8.13 -12.30
CA LYS A 81 7.71 8.30 -13.49
C LYS A 81 9.16 7.89 -13.23
N ASN A 82 9.68 8.16 -12.04
CA ASN A 82 11.07 7.85 -11.66
C ASN A 82 11.32 6.35 -11.45
N LEU A 83 10.25 5.55 -11.36
CA LEU A 83 10.34 4.09 -11.33
C LEU A 83 10.32 3.47 -12.73
N LEU A 84 9.95 4.23 -13.76
CA LEU A 84 9.96 3.76 -15.14
C LEU A 84 11.41 3.65 -15.64
N GLY A 85 11.72 2.54 -16.31
CA GLY A 85 13.06 2.30 -16.88
C GLY A 85 14.10 1.77 -15.89
N GLN A 86 13.72 1.50 -14.64
CA GLN A 86 14.53 0.71 -13.72
C GLN A 86 14.49 -0.78 -14.11
N GLU A 87 15.42 -1.57 -13.59
CA GLU A 87 15.45 -3.03 -13.82
C GLU A 87 14.21 -3.75 -13.27
N ILE A 88 13.56 -3.12 -12.28
CA ILE A 88 12.34 -3.63 -11.64
C ILE A 88 11.12 -3.35 -12.53
N ASN A 89 10.35 -4.40 -12.84
CA ASN A 89 9.12 -4.24 -13.59
C ASN A 89 7.95 -3.82 -12.69
N TYR A 90 7.44 -2.60 -12.87
CA TYR A 90 6.27 -2.09 -12.16
C TYR A 90 5.01 -2.15 -13.03
N GLU A 91 4.02 -2.91 -12.58
CA GLU A 91 2.76 -3.12 -13.29
C GLU A 91 1.60 -2.39 -12.58
N PRO A 92 0.92 -1.44 -13.24
CA PRO A 92 -0.27 -0.79 -12.69
C PRO A 92 -1.50 -1.70 -12.81
N ILE A 93 -2.20 -1.92 -11.70
CA ILE A 93 -3.39 -2.77 -11.61
C ILE A 93 -4.57 -1.96 -11.10
N ILE A 94 -5.59 -1.75 -11.93
CA ILE A 94 -6.80 -1.05 -11.54
C ILE A 94 -7.64 -1.95 -10.62
N GLY A 95 -7.85 -1.52 -9.36
CA GLY A 95 -8.62 -2.31 -8.39
C GLY A 95 -7.82 -3.50 -7.87
N GLY A 96 -6.50 -3.34 -7.81
CA GLY A 96 -5.58 -4.41 -7.44
C GLY A 96 -5.76 -4.90 -6.02
N ASP A 97 -6.35 -4.10 -5.13
CA ASP A 97 -6.65 -4.44 -3.73
C ASP A 97 -7.60 -5.64 -3.58
N LYS A 98 -8.42 -5.92 -4.60
CA LYS A 98 -9.33 -7.06 -4.67
C LYS A 98 -8.74 -8.27 -5.38
N LEU A 99 -7.73 -8.05 -6.21
CA LEU A 99 -7.16 -9.05 -7.10
C LEU A 99 -5.86 -9.65 -6.55
N PHE A 100 -5.03 -8.83 -5.91
CA PHE A 100 -3.70 -9.19 -5.46
C PHE A 100 -3.59 -9.07 -3.93
N PRO A 101 -3.28 -10.16 -3.20
CA PRO A 101 -3.11 -10.13 -1.75
C PRO A 101 -2.07 -9.12 -1.26
N CYS A 102 -0.96 -8.94 -1.98
CA CYS A 102 0.08 -7.97 -1.67
C CYS A 102 -0.43 -6.51 -1.74
N ILE A 103 -1.23 -6.16 -2.75
CA ILE A 103 -1.86 -4.84 -2.87
C ILE A 103 -2.89 -4.64 -1.74
N SER A 104 -3.64 -5.70 -1.41
CA SER A 104 -4.57 -5.69 -0.28
C SER A 104 -3.85 -5.43 1.06
N ALA A 105 -2.74 -6.13 1.28
CA ALA A 105 -1.91 -5.99 2.47
C ALA A 105 -1.31 -4.59 2.58
N ALA A 106 -0.75 -4.07 1.49
CA ALA A 106 -0.29 -2.70 1.35
C ALA A 106 -1.37 -1.67 1.72
N SER A 107 -2.58 -1.84 1.20
CA SER A 107 -3.73 -0.97 1.49
C SER A 107 -4.12 -1.00 2.98
N ILE A 108 -3.99 -2.15 3.63
CA ILE A 108 -4.22 -2.30 5.08
C ILE A 108 -3.14 -1.55 5.88
N ILE A 109 -1.86 -1.71 5.51
CA ILE A 109 -0.73 -0.97 6.11
C ILE A 109 -0.99 0.53 6.00
N ALA A 110 -1.30 1.02 4.79
CA ALA A 110 -1.62 2.42 4.54
C ALA A 110 -2.63 2.98 5.53
N LYS A 111 -3.75 2.26 5.61
CA LYS A 111 -4.93 2.75 6.29
C LYS A 111 -4.72 2.74 7.80
N VAL A 112 -4.12 1.68 8.34
CA VAL A 112 -3.84 1.57 9.78
C VAL A 112 -2.79 2.59 10.21
N THR A 113 -1.72 2.77 9.43
CA THR A 113 -0.68 3.76 9.76
C THR A 113 -1.23 5.18 9.73
N ARG A 114 -2.01 5.53 8.70
CA ARG A 114 -2.66 6.85 8.63
C ARG A 114 -3.64 7.07 9.78
N ASP A 115 -4.48 6.07 10.07
CA ASP A 115 -5.47 6.20 11.15
C ASP A 115 -4.77 6.35 12.52
N LYS A 116 -3.62 5.68 12.75
CA LYS A 116 -2.79 5.89 13.94
C LYS A 116 -2.23 7.31 14.01
N TYR A 117 -1.58 7.78 12.95
CA TYR A 117 -1.01 9.13 12.87
C TYR A 117 -2.07 10.21 13.16
N MET A 118 -3.25 10.08 12.56
CA MET A 118 -4.35 11.02 12.78
C MET A 118 -4.87 11.00 14.24
N ASN A 119 -4.94 9.82 14.87
CA ASN A 119 -5.32 9.74 16.29
C ASN A 119 -4.25 10.35 17.20
N GLU A 120 -2.97 10.31 16.82
CA GLU A 120 -1.90 10.98 17.56
C GLU A 120 -2.01 12.50 17.42
N LEU A 121 -2.25 13.01 16.21
CA LEU A 121 -2.49 14.43 15.98
C LEU A 121 -3.68 14.97 16.77
N ASP A 122 -4.76 14.19 16.89
CA ASP A 122 -5.97 14.58 17.65
C ASP A 122 -5.67 14.84 19.14
N LYS A 123 -4.63 14.21 19.70
CA LYS A 123 -4.17 14.46 21.09
C LYS A 123 -3.56 15.86 21.25
N PHE A 124 -2.90 16.36 20.21
CA PHE A 124 -2.24 17.68 20.23
C PHE A 124 -3.15 18.78 19.70
N THR A 125 -4.09 18.44 18.82
CA THR A 125 -5.05 19.36 18.22
C THR A 125 -6.46 18.75 18.30
N PRO A 126 -7.26 19.09 19.33
CA PRO A 126 -8.59 18.52 19.53
C PRO A 126 -9.51 18.75 18.31
N ASN A 127 -10.26 17.71 17.91
CA ASN A 127 -11.23 17.73 16.79
C ASN A 127 -10.65 17.70 15.37
N MET A 128 -9.40 17.24 15.17
CA MET A 128 -8.91 16.99 13.81
C MET A 128 -9.55 15.74 13.20
N VAL A 129 -9.81 14.71 14.00
CA VAL A 129 -10.36 13.43 13.51
C VAL A 129 -11.86 13.55 13.16
N SER A 130 -12.60 14.51 13.72
CA SER A 130 -14.01 14.75 13.43
C SER A 130 -14.27 15.52 12.13
N ARG A 131 -13.28 16.26 11.60
CA ARG A 131 -13.36 16.99 10.31
C ARG A 131 -13.22 16.09 9.07
N ARG A 132 -13.58 14.81 9.17
CA ARG A 132 -13.53 13.84 8.06
C ARG A 132 -14.47 14.25 6.94
N THR A 133 -13.95 14.53 5.74
CA THR A 133 -14.71 14.46 4.48
C THR A 133 -14.41 13.14 3.76
N LYS A 134 -15.35 12.65 2.95
CA LYS A 134 -15.17 11.42 2.13
C LYS A 134 -13.97 11.53 1.17
N ASP A 135 -13.58 12.75 0.79
CA ASP A 135 -12.52 12.99 -0.21
C ASP A 135 -11.10 12.70 0.29
N THR A 136 -10.81 12.86 1.60
CA THR A 136 -9.50 12.48 2.17
C THR A 136 -9.32 10.96 2.31
N GLN A 137 -10.30 10.13 1.93
CA GLN A 137 -10.19 8.67 1.92
C GLN A 137 -9.49 8.12 0.66
N ARG A 138 -9.13 8.99 -0.30
CA ARG A 138 -8.57 8.55 -1.58
C ARG A 138 -7.08 8.19 -1.44
N LYS A 139 -6.86 6.88 -1.32
CA LYS A 139 -5.75 6.07 -1.86
C LYS A 139 -4.33 6.57 -1.56
N ASN A 140 -3.76 6.02 -0.49
CA ASN A 140 -2.30 5.93 -0.35
C ASN A 140 -1.90 4.48 -0.62
N ILE A 141 -0.98 4.32 -1.57
CA ILE A 141 -0.54 3.05 -2.14
C ILE A 141 0.76 2.62 -1.45
N PHE A 142 0.89 1.32 -1.17
CA PHE A 142 2.15 0.68 -0.77
C PHE A 142 2.42 -0.51 -1.71
N MET A 143 3.68 -0.92 -1.78
CA MET A 143 4.12 -2.11 -2.49
C MET A 143 5.03 -2.96 -1.59
N LEU A 144 4.84 -4.27 -1.69
CA LEU A 144 5.68 -5.32 -1.16
C LEU A 144 5.67 -6.47 -2.18
N PHE A 145 6.84 -6.93 -2.63
CA PHE A 145 7.01 -8.28 -3.17
C PHE A 145 8.17 -8.98 -2.52
N LYS A 146 7.92 -10.21 -2.08
CA LYS A 146 8.86 -11.31 -2.18
C LYS A 146 8.26 -12.31 -3.17
N LYS A 147 9.12 -12.81 -4.06
CA LYS A 147 8.94 -13.86 -5.08
C LYS A 147 7.64 -14.67 -4.96
N LEU A 148 6.69 -14.40 -5.86
CA LEU A 148 5.72 -15.39 -6.32
C LEU A 148 6.05 -15.60 -7.79
N ASP A 149 6.79 -16.67 -8.08
CA ASP A 149 6.85 -17.16 -9.46
C ASP A 149 5.40 -17.40 -9.90
N PRO A 150 4.96 -16.90 -11.08
CA PRO A 150 3.66 -17.29 -11.60
C PRO A 150 3.64 -18.82 -11.72
N PRO A 151 2.52 -19.50 -11.47
CA PRO A 151 2.43 -20.90 -11.84
C PRO A 151 2.68 -21.01 -13.34
N THR A 152 3.84 -21.53 -13.70
CA THR A 152 4.08 -22.12 -15.01
C THR A 152 3.24 -23.39 -15.09
N SER A 153 1.96 -23.22 -15.38
CA SER A 153 1.14 -24.27 -15.94
C SER A 153 0.67 -23.77 -17.28
N SER A 154 1.33 -24.28 -18.31
CA SER A 154 0.92 -24.23 -19.71
C SER A 154 -0.59 -24.41 -19.81
N ILE A 155 -1.29 -23.40 -20.30
CA ILE A 155 -2.61 -23.58 -20.87
C ILE A 155 -2.45 -23.24 -22.35
N ASN A 156 -2.26 -24.29 -23.13
CA ASN A 156 -2.63 -24.30 -24.54
C ASN A 156 -4.15 -24.13 -24.61
N PHE A 157 -4.61 -23.05 -25.24
CA PHE A 157 -5.45 -23.03 -26.44
C PHE A 157 -5.76 -21.57 -26.81
#